data_AF-A0A957F0A1-F1
#
_entry.id   AF-A0A957F0A1-F1
#
_cell.length_a   1.000
_cell.length_b   1.000
_cell.length_c   1.000
_cell.angle_alpha   90.00
_cell.angle_beta   90.00
_cell.angle_gamma   90.00
#
_symmetry.space_group_name_H-M   'P 1'
#
loop_
_entity.id
_entity.type
_entity.pdbx_description
1 polymer ?
#
loop_
_entity_poly.entity_id
_entity_poly.type
_entity_poly.pdbx_seq_one_letter_code
_entity_poly.pdbx_strand_id
1 'polypeptide(L)'
;MVAPLSALVIITLILALNVATYQSQHRDRIYTGVSLLGVDLSQMTEAEAKAALHDALAYAQADVITFTDPATNQTWSKSAAELGAALDVDGMVTEAYNVGRQGGPFRQFREMFTAWYFGQTLAPTIVLDEGQLEQSLASLAAEIDRPAVDAAFTYENGAAAYVPSQAGRRLDVAAVRENLLAPLTEFRPVQVSLPIVETRPQVNDAGETAVEIQQAIYNPINFYLPE
;
A
#
# COMPACT_ATOMS: atom_id res chain seq x y z
N MET A 1 -22.18 -28.17 58.39
CA MET A 1 -22.15 -28.32 56.91
C MET A 1 -21.20 -27.32 56.25
N VAL A 2 -19.98 -27.13 56.77
CA VAL A 2 -19.03 -26.09 56.30
C VAL A 2 -17.92 -26.65 55.40
N ALA A 3 -17.64 -27.95 55.52
CA ALA A 3 -16.59 -28.67 54.79
C ALA A 3 -16.57 -28.47 53.26
N PRO A 4 -17.71 -28.51 52.53
CA PRO A 4 -17.67 -28.33 51.07
C PRO A 4 -17.33 -26.89 50.66
N LEU A 5 -17.74 -25.90 51.46
CA LEU A 5 -17.48 -24.48 51.16
C LEU A 5 -15.99 -24.15 51.41
N SER A 6 -15.41 -24.67 52.49
CA SER A 6 -13.98 -24.51 52.78
C SER A 6 -13.08 -25.20 51.75
N ALA A 7 -13.47 -26.39 51.26
CA ALA A 7 -12.72 -27.08 50.21
C ALA A 7 -12.73 -26.29 48.89
N LEU A 8 -13.89 -25.73 48.51
CA LEU A 8 -14.02 -24.89 47.32
C LEU A 8 -13.11 -23.65 47.40
N VAL A 9 -13.12 -22.94 48.54
CA VAL A 9 -12.27 -21.76 48.77
C VAL A 9 -10.78 -22.10 48.65
N ILE A 10 -10.34 -23.21 49.25
CA ILE A 10 -8.95 -23.67 49.16
C ILE A 10 -8.56 -23.97 47.71
N ILE A 11 -9.41 -24.66 46.95
CA ILE A 11 -9.16 -24.95 45.53
C ILE A 11 -9.06 -23.66 44.72
N THR A 12 -9.96 -22.70 44.93
CA THR A 12 -9.91 -21.40 44.23
C THR A 12 -8.64 -20.63 44.55
N LEU A 13 -8.19 -20.63 45.81
CA LEU A 13 -6.94 -19.98 46.23
C LEU A 13 -5.71 -20.66 45.63
N ILE A 14 -5.67 -22.00 45.57
CA ILE A 14 -4.59 -22.75 44.91
C ILE A 14 -4.57 -22.43 43.42
N LEU A 15 -5.72 -22.38 42.76
CA LEU A 15 -5.81 -22.05 41.33
C LEU A 15 -5.34 -20.61 41.08
N ALA A 16 -5.80 -19.66 41.88
CA ALA A 16 -5.38 -18.26 41.82
C ALA A 16 -3.87 -18.11 42.04
N LEU A 17 -3.31 -18.85 42.99
CA LEU A 17 -1.87 -18.86 43.24
C LEU A 17 -1.11 -19.40 42.03
N ASN A 18 -1.52 -20.53 41.44
CA ASN A 18 -0.89 -21.10 40.23
C ASN A 18 -0.94 -20.13 39.05
N VAL A 19 -2.08 -19.47 38.84
CA VAL A 19 -2.22 -18.42 37.81
C VAL A 19 -1.26 -17.27 38.10
N ALA A 20 -1.17 -16.81 39.36
CA ALA A 20 -0.25 -15.73 39.74
C ALA A 20 1.23 -16.12 39.55
N THR A 21 1.63 -17.36 39.88
CA THR A 21 3.00 -17.83 39.62
C THR A 21 3.27 -17.94 38.12
N TYR A 22 2.32 -18.45 37.34
CA TYR A 22 2.47 -18.54 35.89
C TYR A 22 2.60 -17.15 35.25
N GLN A 23 1.76 -16.19 35.66
CA GLN A 23 1.85 -14.78 35.27
C GLN A 23 3.21 -14.18 35.65
N SER A 24 3.74 -14.50 36.84
CA SER A 24 5.03 -14.01 37.31
C SER A 24 6.21 -14.61 36.57
N GLN A 25 6.13 -15.87 36.12
CA GLN A 25 7.20 -16.53 35.36
C GLN A 25 7.22 -16.08 33.89
N HIS A 26 6.07 -15.69 33.35
CA HIS A 26 5.89 -15.21 31.97
C HIS A 26 5.70 -13.70 31.93
N ARG A 27 6.31 -12.98 32.87
CA ARG A 27 6.11 -11.54 33.02
C ARG A 27 6.60 -10.75 31.80
N ASP A 28 7.52 -11.31 31.02
CA ASP A 28 8.10 -10.70 29.83
C ASP A 28 7.96 -11.59 28.58
N ARG A 29 7.07 -12.59 28.61
CA ARG A 29 6.91 -13.57 27.53
C ARG A 29 5.47 -13.72 27.08
N ILE A 30 5.23 -13.86 25.79
CA ILE A 30 3.91 -14.15 25.22
C ILE A 30 3.44 -15.52 25.69
N TYR A 31 2.15 -15.66 26.00
CA TYR A 31 1.60 -16.93 26.48
C TYR A 31 1.60 -18.00 25.38
N THR A 32 1.62 -19.26 25.81
CA THR A 32 1.60 -20.40 24.89
C THR A 32 0.31 -20.45 24.08
N GLY A 33 0.45 -20.80 22.80
CA GLY A 33 -0.63 -20.98 21.85
C GLY A 33 -0.99 -19.72 21.07
N VAL A 34 -0.23 -18.62 21.20
CA VAL A 34 -0.42 -17.41 20.40
C VAL A 34 0.44 -17.49 19.15
N SER A 35 -0.19 -17.32 18.00
CA SER A 35 0.47 -17.29 16.68
C SER A 35 0.03 -16.09 15.86
N LEU A 36 0.90 -15.63 14.98
CA LEU A 36 0.62 -14.52 14.06
C LEU A 36 1.27 -14.80 12.71
N LEU A 37 0.51 -14.66 11.62
CA LEU A 37 0.98 -14.96 10.25
C LEU A 37 1.61 -16.36 10.11
N GLY A 38 1.13 -17.35 10.89
CA GLY A 38 1.68 -18.71 10.90
C GLY A 38 2.98 -18.88 11.69
N VAL A 39 3.52 -17.80 12.28
CA VAL A 39 4.67 -17.82 13.20
C VAL A 39 4.15 -18.07 14.61
N ASP A 40 4.71 -19.09 15.28
CA ASP A 40 4.42 -19.36 16.69
C ASP A 40 5.19 -18.35 17.56
N LEU A 41 4.46 -17.52 18.31
CA LEU A 41 5.02 -16.51 19.22
C LEU A 41 5.05 -16.99 20.67
N SER A 42 4.61 -18.23 20.92
CA SER A 42 4.57 -18.82 22.24
C SER A 42 5.90 -18.71 22.96
N GLN A 43 5.88 -18.28 24.22
CA GLN A 43 7.06 -18.19 25.09
C GLN A 43 8.14 -17.20 24.63
N MET A 44 7.94 -16.47 23.53
CA MET A 44 8.86 -15.44 23.07
C MET A 44 8.70 -14.17 23.89
N THR A 45 9.80 -13.49 24.15
CA THR A 45 9.76 -12.08 24.59
C THR A 45 9.27 -11.20 23.45
N GLU A 46 8.79 -9.99 23.76
CA GLU A 46 8.39 -9.05 22.70
C GLU A 46 9.52 -8.79 21.70
N ALA A 47 10.77 -8.70 22.16
CA ALA A 47 11.93 -8.51 21.30
C ALA A 47 12.18 -9.72 20.37
N GLU A 48 12.08 -10.95 20.90
CA GLU A 48 12.21 -12.18 20.11
C GLU A 48 11.06 -12.31 19.09
N ALA A 49 9.83 -11.97 19.49
CA ALA A 49 8.66 -12.00 18.62
C ALA A 49 8.77 -11.00 17.46
N LYS A 50 9.24 -9.76 17.74
CA LYS A 50 9.50 -8.76 16.69
C LYS A 50 10.54 -9.25 15.68
N ALA A 51 11.62 -9.85 16.15
CA ALA A 51 12.64 -10.42 15.27
C ALA A 51 12.09 -11.58 14.42
N ALA A 52 11.35 -12.51 15.03
CA ALA A 52 10.75 -13.64 14.32
C ALA A 52 9.76 -13.20 13.23
N LEU A 53 8.95 -12.17 13.52
CA LEU A 53 8.02 -11.59 12.55
C LEU A 53 8.76 -10.85 11.43
N HIS A 54 9.80 -10.07 11.73
CA HIS A 54 10.61 -9.43 10.69
C HIS A 54 11.24 -10.45 9.73
N ASP A 55 11.79 -11.54 10.27
CA ASP A 55 12.36 -12.60 9.44
C ASP A 55 11.28 -13.26 8.56
N ALA A 56 10.11 -13.58 9.12
CA ALA A 56 8.99 -14.14 8.36
C ALA A 56 8.50 -13.17 7.26
N LEU A 57 8.49 -11.87 7.53
CA LEU A 57 8.08 -10.84 6.60
C LEU A 57 9.08 -10.60 5.48
N ALA A 58 10.37 -10.75 5.73
CA ALA A 58 11.39 -10.72 4.67
C ALA A 58 11.10 -11.75 3.56
N TYR A 59 10.48 -12.88 3.91
CA TYR A 59 10.05 -13.90 2.95
C TYR A 59 8.67 -13.63 2.31
N ALA A 60 7.82 -12.82 2.94
CA ALA A 60 6.45 -12.55 2.51
C ALA A 60 6.27 -11.27 1.66
N GLN A 61 7.29 -10.41 1.56
CA GLN A 61 7.29 -9.11 0.84
C GLN A 61 7.07 -9.17 -0.69
N ALA A 62 6.58 -10.28 -1.24
CA ALA A 62 6.41 -10.48 -2.67
C ALA A 62 5.10 -9.93 -3.25
N ASP A 63 4.25 -9.27 -2.46
CA ASP A 63 2.99 -8.72 -2.96
C ASP A 63 3.23 -7.43 -3.75
N VAL A 64 3.32 -7.60 -5.07
CA VAL A 64 3.50 -6.54 -6.05
C VAL A 64 2.14 -5.99 -6.49
N ILE A 65 2.00 -4.68 -6.46
CA ILE A 65 0.88 -3.95 -7.05
C ILE A 65 1.31 -3.50 -8.44
N THR A 66 0.53 -3.91 -9.44
CA THR A 66 0.79 -3.58 -10.84
C THR A 66 -0.16 -2.48 -11.28
N PHE A 67 0.42 -1.35 -11.65
CA PHE A 67 -0.27 -0.25 -12.29
C PHE A 67 -0.26 -0.46 -13.81
N THR A 68 -1.39 -0.26 -14.46
CA THR A 68 -1.51 -0.39 -15.92
C THR A 68 -2.12 0.87 -16.52
N ASP A 69 -1.48 1.41 -17.53
CA ASP A 69 -2.02 2.47 -18.38
C ASP A 69 -2.89 1.84 -19.49
N PRO A 70 -4.22 2.05 -19.48
CA PRO A 70 -5.12 1.44 -20.46
C PRO A 70 -4.95 2.01 -21.88
N ALA A 71 -4.36 3.19 -22.05
CA ALA A 71 -4.17 3.82 -23.36
C ALA A 71 -2.94 3.29 -24.09
N THR A 72 -1.85 3.00 -23.35
CA THR A 72 -0.57 2.55 -23.92
C THR A 72 -0.22 1.10 -23.63
N ASN A 73 -0.98 0.43 -22.75
CA ASN A 73 -0.65 -0.87 -22.15
C ASN A 73 0.70 -0.91 -21.40
N GLN A 74 1.26 0.26 -21.07
CA GLN A 74 2.45 0.32 -20.23
C GLN A 74 2.10 -0.09 -18.80
N THR A 75 3.02 -0.82 -18.15
CA THR A 75 2.84 -1.29 -16.78
C THR A 75 3.98 -0.83 -15.88
N TRP A 76 3.63 -0.52 -14.64
CA TRP A 76 4.58 -0.21 -13.56
C TRP A 76 4.28 -1.12 -12.38
N SER A 77 5.32 -1.62 -11.74
CA SER A 77 5.20 -2.48 -10.56
C SER A 77 5.82 -1.79 -9.36
N LYS A 78 5.07 -1.70 -8.26
CA LYS A 78 5.57 -1.26 -6.96
C LYS A 78 5.13 -2.25 -5.89
N SER A 79 5.98 -2.47 -4.91
CA SER A 79 5.62 -3.23 -3.71
C SER A 79 4.68 -2.42 -2.81
N ALA A 80 3.88 -3.12 -2.00
CA ALA A 80 3.05 -2.47 -0.96
C ALA A 80 3.90 -1.60 0.00
N ALA A 81 5.12 -2.07 0.33
CA ALA A 81 6.07 -1.34 1.18
C ALA A 81 6.55 -0.01 0.55
N GLU A 82 6.80 0.02 -0.77
CA GLU A 82 7.15 1.25 -1.49
C GLU A 82 5.99 2.25 -1.60
N LEU A 83 4.76 1.78 -1.39
CA LEU A 83 3.55 2.59 -1.32
C LEU A 83 3.20 3.00 0.12
N GLY A 84 4.04 2.64 1.10
CA GLY A 84 3.85 2.98 2.50
C GLY A 84 2.93 2.05 3.28
N ALA A 85 2.46 0.95 2.69
CA ALA A 85 1.74 -0.08 3.44
C ALA A 85 2.73 -1.00 4.13
N ALA A 86 2.73 -0.97 5.47
CA ALA A 86 3.57 -1.80 6.31
C ALA A 86 2.73 -2.52 7.36
N LEU A 87 3.22 -3.67 7.79
CA LEU A 87 2.63 -4.39 8.92
C LEU A 87 3.08 -3.74 10.23
N ASP A 88 2.13 -3.48 11.12
CA ASP A 88 2.39 -2.91 12.45
C ASP A 88 2.93 -3.98 13.39
N VAL A 89 4.20 -4.35 13.21
CA VAL A 89 4.87 -5.40 14.00
C VAL A 89 4.85 -5.04 15.49
N ASP A 90 5.06 -3.77 15.83
CA ASP A 90 5.03 -3.31 17.22
C ASP A 90 3.65 -3.45 17.85
N GLY A 91 2.59 -2.97 17.18
CA GLY A 91 1.21 -3.12 17.65
C GLY A 91 0.76 -4.57 17.72
N MET A 92 1.12 -5.38 16.72
CA MET A 92 0.80 -6.80 16.68
C MET A 92 1.47 -7.61 17.79
N VAL A 93 2.75 -7.35 18.07
CA VAL A 93 3.46 -8.00 19.19
C VAL A 93 2.90 -7.56 20.53
N THR A 94 2.54 -6.28 20.66
CA THR A 94 1.88 -5.75 21.86
C THR A 94 0.53 -6.43 22.09
N GLU A 95 -0.26 -6.62 21.04
CA GLU A 95 -1.54 -7.34 21.11
C GLU A 95 -1.33 -8.81 21.48
N ALA A 96 -0.34 -9.48 20.87
CA ALA A 96 0.04 -10.85 21.20
C ALA A 96 0.45 -11.01 22.66
N TYR A 97 1.26 -10.07 23.17
CA TYR A 97 1.64 -10.04 24.57
C TYR A 97 0.43 -9.80 25.48
N ASN A 98 -0.53 -8.98 25.07
CA ASN A 98 -1.70 -8.67 25.89
C ASN A 98 -2.76 -9.79 25.96
N VAL A 99 -2.71 -10.79 25.09
CA VAL A 99 -3.61 -11.96 25.14
C VAL A 99 -3.59 -12.59 26.53
N GLY A 100 -4.76 -12.74 27.16
CA GLY A 100 -4.87 -13.32 28.51
C GLY A 100 -4.34 -12.44 29.65
N ARG A 101 -3.94 -11.19 29.37
CA ARG A 101 -3.50 -10.20 30.37
C ARG A 101 -4.49 -9.05 30.56
N GLN A 102 -5.51 -8.93 29.71
CA GLN A 102 -6.50 -7.86 29.76
C GLN A 102 -7.81 -8.27 30.46
N GLY A 103 -8.49 -7.29 31.07
CA GLY A 103 -9.79 -7.48 31.72
C GLY A 103 -9.71 -8.10 33.12
N GLY A 104 -10.84 -8.63 33.60
CA GLY A 104 -10.94 -9.22 34.94
C GLY A 104 -10.32 -10.64 35.04
N PRO A 105 -10.05 -11.15 36.25
CA PRO A 105 -9.32 -12.41 36.46
C PRO A 105 -9.93 -13.63 35.74
N PHE A 106 -11.26 -13.72 35.69
CA PHE A 106 -11.95 -14.80 34.98
C PHE A 106 -11.71 -14.76 33.46
N ARG A 107 -11.69 -13.55 32.88
CA ARG A 107 -11.45 -13.35 31.44
C ARG A 107 -10.02 -13.71 31.08
N GLN A 108 -9.05 -13.22 31.86
CA GLN A 108 -7.63 -13.54 31.72
C GLN A 108 -7.40 -15.06 31.73
N PHE A 109 -7.95 -15.77 32.71
CA PHE A 109 -7.83 -17.23 32.80
C PHE A 109 -8.46 -17.93 31.59
N ARG A 110 -9.66 -17.53 31.18
CA ARG A 110 -10.34 -18.11 30.02
C ARG A 110 -9.52 -17.94 28.74
N GLU A 111 -9.03 -16.73 28.48
CA GLU A 111 -8.23 -16.43 27.28
C GLU A 111 -6.91 -17.20 27.29
N MET A 112 -6.22 -17.25 28.43
CA MET A 112 -5.00 -18.04 28.59
C MET A 112 -5.26 -19.54 28.34
N PHE A 113 -6.35 -20.10 28.89
CA PHE A 113 -6.72 -21.50 28.65
C PHE A 113 -7.11 -21.73 27.18
N THR A 114 -7.86 -20.83 26.56
CA THR A 114 -8.25 -20.93 25.16
C THR A 114 -7.04 -20.90 24.24
N ALA A 115 -6.12 -19.94 24.44
CA ALA A 115 -4.88 -19.87 23.68
C ALA A 115 -4.07 -21.16 23.85
N TRP A 116 -3.87 -21.64 25.08
CA TRP A 116 -3.10 -22.85 25.34
C TRP A 116 -3.74 -24.14 24.77
N TYR A 117 -5.06 -24.29 24.87
CA TYR A 117 -5.74 -25.53 24.49
C TYR A 117 -6.17 -25.59 23.02
N PHE A 118 -6.64 -24.47 22.46
CA PHE A 118 -7.14 -24.41 21.08
C PHE A 118 -6.16 -23.71 20.12
N GLY A 119 -5.20 -22.95 20.65
CA GLY A 119 -4.46 -21.98 19.87
C GLY A 119 -5.28 -20.71 19.63
N GLN A 120 -4.57 -19.59 19.50
CA GLN A 120 -5.14 -18.30 19.12
C GLN A 120 -4.25 -17.70 18.03
N THR A 121 -4.81 -17.61 16.82
CA THR A 121 -4.17 -16.90 15.71
C THR A 121 -4.69 -15.48 15.66
N LEU A 122 -3.78 -14.52 15.75
CA LEU A 122 -4.11 -13.10 15.65
C LEU A 122 -4.15 -12.67 14.18
N ALA A 123 -5.07 -11.76 13.88
CA ALA A 123 -5.17 -11.15 12.56
C ALA A 123 -4.05 -10.10 12.39
N PRO A 124 -3.39 -10.06 11.23
CA PRO A 124 -2.40 -9.03 10.95
C PRO A 124 -3.05 -7.65 10.90
N THR A 125 -2.36 -6.64 11.43
CA THR A 125 -2.77 -5.24 11.38
C THR A 125 -1.81 -4.47 10.48
N ILE A 126 -2.39 -3.70 9.56
CA ILE A 126 -1.65 -2.95 8.54
C ILE A 126 -1.77 -1.46 8.88
N VAL A 127 -0.66 -0.76 8.75
CA VAL A 127 -0.58 0.69 8.87
C VAL A 127 -0.11 1.24 7.54
N LEU A 128 -0.77 2.31 7.09
CA LEU A 128 -0.44 3.02 5.88
C LEU A 128 0.21 4.35 6.23
N ASP A 129 1.44 4.55 5.79
CA ASP A 129 2.09 5.86 5.80
C ASP A 129 1.56 6.69 4.62
N GLU A 130 0.61 7.57 4.91
CA GLU A 130 0.02 8.46 3.91
C GLU A 130 1.07 9.37 3.25
N GLY A 131 2.12 9.78 3.97
CA GLY A 131 3.18 10.64 3.43
C GLY A 131 4.02 9.89 2.40
N GLN A 132 4.39 8.64 2.70
CA GLN A 132 5.12 7.79 1.77
C GLN A 132 4.28 7.43 0.53
N LEU A 133 2.98 7.16 0.72
CA LEU A 133 2.05 6.93 -0.38
C LEU A 133 2.00 8.13 -1.33
N GLU A 134 1.77 9.33 -0.81
CA GLU A 134 1.72 10.57 -1.60
C GLU A 134 3.03 10.81 -2.35
N GLN A 135 4.18 10.60 -1.71
CA GLN A 135 5.48 10.76 -2.35
C GLN A 135 5.69 9.74 -3.49
N SER A 136 5.27 8.48 -3.27
CA SER A 136 5.39 7.42 -4.27
C SER A 136 4.46 7.67 -5.46
N LEU A 137 3.23 8.14 -5.23
CA LEU A 137 2.29 8.52 -6.28
C LEU A 137 2.75 9.76 -7.05
N ALA A 138 3.33 10.76 -6.37
CA ALA A 138 3.91 11.93 -7.02
C ALA A 138 5.10 11.56 -7.92
N SER A 139 5.93 10.60 -7.51
CA SER A 139 7.02 10.09 -8.34
C SER A 139 6.51 9.37 -9.60
N LEU A 140 5.42 8.60 -9.47
CA LEU A 140 4.77 7.93 -10.59
C LEU A 140 4.10 8.94 -11.54
N ALA A 141 3.45 9.97 -10.98
CA ALA A 141 2.89 11.07 -11.75
C ALA A 141 3.98 11.80 -12.54
N ALA A 142 5.14 12.10 -11.95
CA ALA A 142 6.24 12.75 -12.66
C ALA A 142 6.80 11.94 -13.84
N GLU A 143 6.68 10.60 -13.81
CA GLU A 143 7.09 9.73 -14.91
C GLU A 143 6.07 9.70 -16.06
N ILE A 144 4.77 9.82 -15.72
CA ILE A 144 3.65 9.72 -16.66
C ILE A 144 3.25 11.08 -17.23
N ASP A 145 3.33 12.12 -16.41
CA ASP A 145 2.84 13.46 -16.71
C ASP A 145 3.68 14.09 -17.82
N ARG A 146 3.00 14.52 -18.87
CA ARG A 146 3.59 15.23 -20.00
C ARG A 146 2.76 16.46 -20.30
N PRO A 147 3.36 17.65 -20.41
CA PRO A 147 2.60 18.83 -20.83
C PRO A 147 2.12 18.66 -22.27
N ALA A 148 0.95 19.23 -22.59
CA ALA A 148 0.52 19.36 -23.97
C ALA A 148 1.40 20.42 -24.66
N VAL A 149 1.86 20.13 -25.88
CA VAL A 149 2.64 21.07 -26.70
C VAL A 149 1.87 21.30 -27.99
N ASP A 150 1.56 22.56 -28.28
CA ASP A 150 0.90 22.94 -29.53
C ASP A 150 1.87 22.86 -30.71
N ALA A 151 1.35 22.48 -31.88
CA ALA A 151 2.13 22.54 -33.11
C ALA A 151 2.47 24.00 -33.43
N ALA A 152 3.76 24.28 -33.70
CA ALA A 152 4.22 25.61 -34.06
C ALA A 152 5.20 25.56 -35.23
N PHE A 153 5.01 26.45 -36.20
CA PHE A 153 6.01 26.77 -37.22
C PHE A 153 6.71 28.06 -36.82
N THR A 154 8.02 27.97 -36.59
CA THR A 154 8.88 29.11 -36.28
C THR A 154 9.85 29.33 -37.44
N TYR A 155 10.15 30.59 -37.74
CA TYR A 155 11.11 30.95 -38.78
C TYR A 155 12.16 31.87 -38.16
N GLU A 156 13.34 31.33 -37.85
CA GLU A 156 14.45 32.06 -37.25
C GLU A 156 15.73 31.84 -38.07
N ASN A 157 16.50 32.91 -38.30
CA ASN A 157 17.78 32.89 -39.02
C ASN A 157 17.74 32.26 -40.43
N GLY A 158 16.63 32.40 -41.15
CA GLY A 158 16.48 31.87 -42.51
C GLY A 158 16.17 30.37 -42.59
N ALA A 159 15.98 29.70 -41.45
CA ALA A 159 15.57 28.30 -41.37
C ALA A 159 14.15 28.19 -40.78
N ALA A 160 13.30 27.40 -41.42
CA ALA A 160 12.01 27.02 -40.87
C ALA A 160 12.23 25.87 -39.86
N ALA A 161 11.84 26.08 -38.61
CA ALA A 161 11.83 25.07 -37.56
C ALA A 161 10.37 24.73 -37.20
N TYR A 162 10.05 23.44 -37.31
CA TYR A 162 8.73 22.91 -37.03
C TYR A 162 8.76 22.15 -35.70
N VAL A 163 7.82 22.52 -34.82
CA VAL A 163 7.57 21.84 -33.55
C VAL A 163 6.27 21.05 -33.71
N PRO A 164 6.32 19.71 -33.72
CA PRO A 164 5.11 18.89 -33.86
C PRO A 164 4.25 18.98 -32.60
N SER A 165 2.93 18.88 -32.76
CA SER A 165 2.02 18.83 -31.60
C SER A 165 2.21 17.55 -30.77
N GLN A 166 2.11 17.67 -29.44
CA GLN A 166 2.17 16.56 -28.49
C GLN A 166 0.97 16.60 -27.54
N ALA A 167 0.26 15.48 -27.41
CA ALA A 167 -0.80 15.34 -26.41
C ALA A 167 -0.24 15.40 -24.98
N GLY A 168 -0.89 16.19 -24.14
CA GLY A 168 -0.61 16.24 -22.71
C GLY A 168 -1.22 15.04 -22.00
N ARG A 169 -0.54 14.56 -20.97
CA ARG A 169 -0.98 13.46 -20.11
C ARG A 169 -0.85 13.92 -18.66
N ARG A 170 -1.87 13.69 -17.85
CA ARG A 170 -1.82 13.98 -16.41
C ARG A 170 -2.47 12.85 -15.63
N LEU A 171 -1.75 12.30 -14.66
CA LEU A 171 -2.27 11.27 -13.77
C LEU A 171 -3.24 11.89 -12.75
N ASP A 172 -4.40 11.26 -12.57
CA ASP A 172 -5.31 11.60 -11.48
C ASP A 172 -4.88 10.88 -10.19
N VAL A 173 -3.99 11.52 -9.45
CA VAL A 173 -3.43 10.98 -8.19
C VAL A 173 -4.52 10.71 -7.14
N ALA A 174 -5.57 11.53 -7.09
CA ALA A 174 -6.65 11.37 -6.12
C ALA A 174 -7.46 10.10 -6.42
N ALA A 175 -7.80 9.87 -7.70
CA ALA A 175 -8.50 8.67 -8.12
C ALA A 175 -7.64 7.40 -7.93
N VAL A 176 -6.32 7.48 -8.18
CA VAL A 176 -5.40 6.36 -7.88
C VAL A 176 -5.39 6.03 -6.39
N ARG A 177 -5.33 7.05 -5.53
CA ARG A 177 -5.32 6.88 -4.07
C ARG A 177 -6.59 6.17 -3.59
N GLU A 178 -7.77 6.62 -4.02
CA GLU A 178 -9.03 5.97 -3.64
C GLU A 178 -9.09 4.49 -4.08
N ASN A 179 -8.60 4.20 -5.28
CA ASN A 179 -8.54 2.83 -5.80
C ASN A 179 -7.50 1.94 -5.10
N LEU A 180 -6.49 2.53 -4.44
CA LEU A 180 -5.43 1.82 -3.73
C LEU A 180 -5.74 1.52 -2.27
N LEU A 181 -6.57 2.33 -1.59
CA LEU A 181 -6.82 2.19 -0.15
C LEU A 181 -7.37 0.80 0.23
N ALA A 182 -8.37 0.30 -0.50
CA ALA A 182 -8.96 -1.00 -0.22
C ALA A 182 -7.99 -2.17 -0.52
N PRO A 183 -7.35 -2.26 -1.71
CA PRO A 183 -6.35 -3.28 -2.01
C PRO A 183 -5.15 -3.31 -1.07
N LEU A 184 -4.61 -2.15 -0.69
CA LEU A 184 -3.45 -2.04 0.18
C LEU A 184 -3.74 -2.59 1.59
N THR A 185 -4.98 -2.41 2.07
CA THR A 185 -5.40 -2.89 3.38
C THR A 185 -5.64 -4.41 3.40
N GLU A 186 -5.72 -5.07 2.24
CA GLU A 186 -5.97 -6.52 2.16
C GLU A 186 -4.73 -7.34 1.80
N PHE A 187 -3.57 -6.71 1.51
CA PHE A 187 -2.36 -7.39 1.00
C PHE A 187 -2.69 -8.39 -0.12
N ARG A 188 -3.56 -7.98 -1.05
CA ARG A 188 -3.85 -8.78 -2.25
C ARG A 188 -3.07 -8.24 -3.44
N PRO A 189 -2.50 -9.12 -4.29
CA PRO A 189 -2.01 -8.69 -5.58
C PRO A 189 -3.18 -8.16 -6.39
N VAL A 190 -3.18 -6.85 -6.64
CA VAL A 190 -4.22 -6.15 -7.38
C VAL A 190 -3.59 -5.42 -8.55
N GLN A 191 -4.28 -5.52 -9.69
CA GLN A 191 -3.99 -4.71 -10.86
C GLN A 191 -4.82 -3.43 -10.78
N VAL A 192 -4.15 -2.29 -10.66
CA VAL A 192 -4.79 -0.98 -10.60
C VAL A 192 -4.67 -0.32 -11.97
N SER A 193 -5.81 -0.01 -12.58
CA SER A 193 -5.83 0.80 -13.80
C SER A 193 -5.53 2.26 -13.45
N LEU A 194 -4.57 2.86 -14.15
CA LEU A 194 -4.19 4.26 -13.93
C LEU A 194 -5.19 5.19 -14.64
N PRO A 195 -5.94 6.03 -13.91
CA PRO A 195 -6.78 7.06 -14.48
C PRO A 195 -5.89 8.22 -14.98
N ILE A 196 -5.56 8.17 -16.27
CA ILE A 196 -4.77 9.22 -16.93
C ILE A 196 -5.73 10.12 -17.71
N VAL A 197 -5.68 11.42 -17.43
CA VAL A 197 -6.42 12.44 -18.15
C VAL A 197 -5.56 12.97 -19.29
N GLU A 198 -5.98 12.69 -20.52
CA GLU A 198 -5.33 13.23 -21.71
C GLU A 198 -5.86 14.62 -22.04
N THR A 199 -4.94 15.57 -22.25
CA THR A 199 -5.26 16.92 -22.69
C THR A 199 -4.78 17.09 -24.12
N ARG A 200 -5.71 17.37 -25.04
CA ARG A 200 -5.37 17.63 -26.44
C ARG A 200 -4.75 19.02 -26.60
N PRO A 201 -3.74 19.19 -27.47
CA PRO A 201 -3.22 20.51 -27.82
C PRO A 201 -4.30 21.32 -28.55
N GLN A 202 -4.24 22.64 -28.42
CA GLN A 202 -5.17 23.57 -29.06
C GLN A 202 -4.98 23.60 -30.58
N VAL A 203 -3.73 23.40 -31.04
CA VAL A 203 -3.38 23.26 -32.45
C VAL A 203 -2.84 21.85 -32.68
N ASN A 204 -3.64 21.00 -33.33
CA ASN A 204 -3.20 19.67 -33.76
C ASN A 204 -2.57 19.76 -35.15
N ASP A 205 -1.50 19.00 -35.36
CA ASP A 205 -1.07 18.63 -36.71
C ASP A 205 -2.10 17.69 -37.34
N ALA A 206 -3.12 18.26 -37.97
CA ALA A 206 -3.81 17.52 -39.01
C ALA A 206 -2.78 17.38 -40.15
N GLY A 207 -2.11 16.23 -40.21
CA GLY A 207 -0.98 15.94 -41.11
C GLY A 207 -1.23 16.18 -42.61
N GLU A 208 -2.46 16.49 -43.03
CA GLU A 208 -2.77 16.93 -44.40
C GLU A 208 -2.58 18.44 -44.61
N THR A 209 -2.84 19.29 -43.61
CA THR A 209 -2.85 20.75 -43.80
C THR A 209 -1.44 21.36 -43.74
N ALA A 210 -0.52 20.75 -42.99
CA ALA A 210 0.88 21.23 -42.92
C ALA A 210 1.64 20.99 -44.24
N VAL A 211 1.32 19.92 -44.97
CA VAL A 211 1.89 19.62 -46.29
C VAL A 211 1.32 20.53 -47.36
N GLU A 212 0.01 20.83 -47.32
CA GLU A 212 -0.62 21.79 -48.25
C GLU A 212 -0.06 23.21 -48.10
N ILE A 213 0.21 23.67 -46.88
CA ILE A 213 0.82 25.00 -46.65
C ILE A 213 2.27 25.01 -47.17
N GLN A 214 3.05 23.95 -47.00
CA GLN A 214 4.38 23.86 -47.60
C GLN A 214 4.33 23.86 -49.14
N GLN A 215 3.37 23.19 -49.76
CA GLN A 215 3.22 23.19 -51.22
C GLN A 215 2.73 24.54 -51.77
N ALA A 216 1.90 25.27 -51.03
CA ALA A 216 1.44 26.61 -51.40
C ALA A 216 2.55 27.67 -51.35
N ILE A 217 3.55 27.51 -50.46
CA ILE A 217 4.68 28.45 -50.34
C ILE A 217 5.70 28.29 -51.49
N TYR A 218 5.82 27.10 -52.10
CA TYR A 218 6.75 26.84 -53.20
C TYR A 218 6.19 27.06 -54.61
N ASN A 219 4.88 27.29 -54.76
CA ASN A 219 4.30 27.64 -56.06
C ASN A 219 4.25 29.17 -56.24
N PRO A 220 4.88 29.74 -57.30
CA PRO A 220 4.85 31.18 -57.52
C PRO A 220 3.40 31.62 -57.78
N ILE A 221 2.86 32.45 -56.88
CA ILE A 221 1.58 33.13 -57.07
C ILE A 221 1.78 34.16 -58.20
N ASN A 222 1.39 33.80 -59.42
CA ASN A 222 1.27 34.77 -60.52
C ASN A 222 0.06 35.66 -60.25
N PHE A 223 0.30 36.86 -59.72
CA PHE A 223 -0.71 37.91 -59.66
C PHE A 223 -1.03 38.39 -61.08
N TYR A 224 -2.21 38.05 -61.59
CA TYR A 224 -2.78 38.73 -62.75
C TYR A 224 -3.52 39.98 -62.25
N LEU A 225 -2.96 41.15 -62.55
CA LEU A 225 -3.67 42.42 -62.45
C LEU A 225 -4.47 42.62 -63.76
N PRO A 226 -5.80 42.74 -63.72
CA PRO A 226 -6.56 43.18 -64.89
C PRO A 226 -6.28 44.68 -65.14
N GLU A 227 -6.05 45.03 -66.42
CA GLU A 227 -5.88 46.42 -66.89
C GLU A 227 -7.12 47.29 -66.66
#